data_AF-A0AA96FQQ3-F1
#
_entry.id   AF-A0AA96FQQ3-F1
#
_cell.length_a   1.000
_cell.length_b   1.000
_cell.length_c   1.000
_cell.angle_alpha   90.00
_cell.angle_beta   90.00
_cell.angle_gamma   90.00
#
_symmetry.space_group_name_H-M   'P 1'
#
loop_
_entity.id
_entity.type
_entity.pdbx_description
1 polymer ?
#
loop_
_entity_poly.entity_id
_entity_poly.type
_entity_poly.pdbx_seq_one_letter_code
_entity_poly.pdbx_strand_id
1 'polypeptide(L)'
;MPESNPQPPQAPTPWDSGWNPDSSRAPGTRRLWLAGALALATVVACVTAIAVTSNEPDRASPAGQTPSALANGPGLLSFASPSPSRTAPKEPKADLLSPSPTDTVTATASATAHKGAPTSGAPSAPAESSAPHGGSSGSEPSADWTSLRSVNYPDRYWHVSGDYVKLDPVYSASDRQDATFRQVSGLADSSCYSFATADGTYLRHRDFLLRAERNDGSDLFRQDATFCPRASAYSGAVMLESVNYPGRFLRHRNFQLRLDPYQYSDLYLADSAFRLVGGLA
;
A
#
# COMPACT_ATOMS: atom_id res chain seq x y z
N MET A 1 22.54 -36.23 -64.81
CA MET A 1 21.53 -35.17 -64.69
C MET A 1 20.42 -35.73 -63.81
N PRO A 2 20.13 -35.19 -62.62
CA PRO A 2 18.94 -35.59 -61.87
C PRO A 2 17.77 -34.65 -62.19
N GLU A 3 16.58 -35.25 -62.16
CA GLU A 3 15.28 -34.67 -62.51
C GLU A 3 14.83 -33.62 -61.47
N SER A 4 14.34 -32.48 -61.95
CA SER A 4 13.72 -31.42 -61.15
C SER A 4 12.22 -31.69 -60.99
N ASN A 5 11.80 -32.04 -59.77
CA ASN A 5 10.39 -32.19 -59.40
C ASN A 5 9.79 -30.81 -59.05
N PRO A 6 8.62 -30.40 -59.58
CA PRO A 6 8.05 -29.09 -59.28
C PRO A 6 7.34 -29.06 -57.91
N GLN A 7 7.69 -28.06 -57.10
CA GLN A 7 7.08 -27.74 -55.80
C GLN A 7 5.61 -27.28 -55.99
N PRO A 8 4.65 -27.72 -55.16
CA PRO A 8 3.27 -27.24 -55.21
C PRO A 8 3.14 -25.80 -54.65
N PRO A 9 2.13 -25.02 -55.09
CA PRO A 9 1.95 -23.63 -54.69
C PRO A 9 1.60 -23.52 -53.18
N GLN A 10 2.34 -22.69 -52.47
CA GLN A 10 2.08 -22.34 -51.07
C GLN A 10 0.80 -21.49 -50.97
N ALA A 11 -0.10 -21.86 -50.06
CA ALA A 11 -1.28 -21.06 -49.74
C ALA A 11 -0.88 -19.80 -48.93
N PRO A 12 -1.49 -18.63 -49.18
CA PRO A 12 -1.14 -17.41 -48.47
C PRO A 12 -1.58 -17.45 -47.00
N THR A 13 -0.70 -17.07 -46.09
CA THR A 13 -0.97 -16.91 -44.65
C THR A 13 -1.84 -15.68 -44.38
N PRO A 14 -2.87 -15.75 -43.52
CA PRO A 14 -3.89 -14.70 -43.36
C PRO A 14 -3.44 -13.42 -42.62
N TRP A 15 -2.23 -13.38 -42.05
CA TRP A 15 -1.75 -12.23 -41.27
C TRP A 15 -1.01 -11.17 -42.11
N ASP A 16 -0.88 -11.34 -43.42
CA ASP A 16 -0.17 -10.40 -44.32
C ASP A 16 -1.05 -9.26 -44.85
N SER A 17 -2.10 -8.91 -44.11
CA SER A 17 -2.93 -7.74 -44.39
C SER A 17 -2.48 -6.58 -43.51
N GLY A 18 -1.61 -5.73 -44.09
CA GLY A 18 -1.09 -4.53 -43.46
C GLY A 18 -2.22 -3.63 -42.92
N TRP A 19 -2.30 -3.54 -41.59
CA TRP A 19 -3.11 -2.57 -40.89
C TRP A 19 -2.32 -1.27 -40.79
N ASN A 20 -2.41 -0.42 -41.81
CA ASN A 20 -2.02 0.98 -41.67
C ASN A 20 -3.19 1.73 -41.03
N PRO A 21 -3.06 2.29 -39.81
CA PRO A 21 -4.07 3.19 -39.29
C PRO A 21 -4.21 4.38 -40.24
N ASP A 22 -5.43 4.55 -40.74
CA ASP A 22 -5.83 5.59 -41.67
C ASP A 22 -5.63 6.98 -41.04
N SER A 23 -4.46 7.59 -41.23
CA SER A 23 -4.16 8.97 -40.79
C SER A 23 -4.89 10.04 -41.64
N SER A 24 -5.71 9.60 -42.60
CA SER A 24 -6.42 10.43 -43.57
C SER A 24 -7.68 11.11 -42.98
N ARG A 25 -8.18 10.63 -41.83
CA ARG A 25 -9.47 11.07 -41.29
C ARG A 25 -9.28 12.15 -40.22
N ALA A 26 -8.78 13.32 -40.64
CA ALA A 26 -8.87 14.52 -39.82
C ALA A 26 -10.36 14.81 -39.53
N PRO A 27 -10.80 14.88 -38.25
CA PRO A 27 -12.17 15.19 -37.91
C PRO A 27 -12.52 16.60 -38.40
N GLY A 28 -13.57 16.70 -39.22
CA GLY A 28 -13.99 17.96 -39.82
C GLY A 28 -14.17 19.08 -38.79
N THR A 29 -13.68 20.27 -39.13
CA THR A 29 -13.60 21.49 -38.31
C THR A 29 -14.87 21.81 -37.52
N ARG A 30 -16.06 21.43 -38.00
CA ARG A 30 -17.34 21.61 -37.30
C ARG A 30 -17.45 20.86 -35.97
N ARG A 31 -16.80 19.70 -35.81
CA ARG A 31 -16.83 18.94 -34.54
C ARG A 31 -15.87 19.51 -33.49
N LEU A 32 -14.78 20.15 -33.92
CA LEU A 32 -13.84 20.83 -33.03
C LEU A 32 -14.47 22.08 -32.38
N TRP A 33 -15.25 22.84 -33.15
CA TRP A 33 -15.94 24.03 -32.64
C TRP A 33 -17.01 23.71 -31.59
N LEU A 34 -17.76 22.61 -31.77
CA LEU A 34 -18.76 22.18 -30.79
C LEU A 34 -18.15 21.71 -29.47
N ALA A 35 -17.02 21.00 -29.53
CA ALA A 35 -16.29 20.58 -28.32
C ALA A 35 -15.64 21.78 -27.60
N GLY A 36 -15.08 22.74 -28.35
CA GLY A 36 -14.52 23.97 -27.78
C GLY A 36 -15.57 24.88 -27.14
N ALA A 37 -16.75 25.04 -27.75
CA ALA A 37 -17.83 25.84 -27.20
C ALA A 37 -18.40 25.24 -25.89
N LEU A 38 -18.52 23.91 -25.82
CA LEU A 38 -18.99 23.23 -24.61
C LEU A 38 -18.00 23.40 -23.45
N ALA A 39 -16.70 23.29 -23.70
CA ALA A 39 -15.67 23.47 -22.69
C ALA A 39 -15.59 24.93 -22.16
N LEU A 40 -15.82 25.92 -23.02
CA LEU A 40 -15.90 27.32 -22.59
C LEU A 40 -17.15 27.58 -21.75
N ALA A 41 -18.29 27.00 -22.10
CA ALA A 41 -19.53 27.15 -21.33
C ALA A 41 -19.42 26.55 -19.91
N THR A 42 -18.75 25.42 -19.75
CA THR A 42 -18.55 24.80 -18.42
C THR A 42 -17.61 25.62 -17.54
N VAL A 43 -16.52 26.17 -18.09
CA VAL A 43 -15.61 27.04 -17.34
C VAL A 43 -16.31 28.31 -16.88
N VAL A 44 -17.12 28.94 -17.75
CA VAL A 44 -17.89 30.14 -17.38
C VAL A 44 -18.90 29.84 -16.27
N ALA A 45 -19.59 28.70 -16.32
CA ALA A 45 -20.53 28.29 -15.27
C ALA A 45 -19.83 27.99 -13.92
N CYS A 46 -18.63 27.40 -13.94
CA CYS A 46 -17.85 27.16 -12.72
C CYS A 46 -17.35 28.48 -12.10
N VAL A 47 -16.90 29.44 -12.91
CA VAL A 47 -16.40 30.74 -12.41
C VAL A 47 -17.54 31.58 -11.83
N THR A 48 -18.74 31.57 -12.43
CA THR A 48 -19.90 32.30 -11.87
C THR A 48 -20.39 31.69 -10.55
N ALA A 49 -20.36 30.37 -10.40
CA ALA A 49 -20.73 29.71 -9.13
C ALA A 49 -19.76 30.07 -7.98
N ILE A 50 -18.46 30.20 -8.28
CA ILE A 50 -17.45 30.62 -7.29
C ILE A 50 -17.66 32.09 -6.91
N ALA A 51 -17.90 32.97 -7.88
CA ALA A 51 -18.13 34.39 -7.63
C ALA A 51 -19.38 34.66 -6.77
N VAL A 52 -20.45 33.86 -6.94
CA VAL A 52 -21.69 33.98 -6.17
C VAL A 52 -21.54 33.48 -4.73
N THR A 53 -20.63 32.54 -4.46
CA THR A 53 -20.38 32.02 -3.10
C THR A 53 -19.34 32.84 -2.32
N SER A 54 -18.53 33.65 -3.00
CA SER A 54 -17.53 34.52 -2.36
C SER A 54 -18.07 35.90 -1.95
N ASN A 55 -19.37 36.16 -2.06
CA ASN A 55 -19.97 37.47 -1.78
C ASN A 55 -20.97 37.43 -0.62
N GLU A 56 -20.68 36.68 0.44
CA GLU A 56 -21.32 36.89 1.74
C GLU A 56 -20.61 38.06 2.46
N PRO A 57 -21.28 39.21 2.69
CA PRO A 57 -20.71 40.25 3.52
C PRO A 57 -20.68 39.80 4.99
N ASP A 58 -19.53 40.01 5.64
CA ASP A 58 -19.32 39.77 7.07
C ASP A 58 -20.46 40.37 7.91
N ARG A 59 -21.36 39.50 8.39
CA ARG A 59 -22.36 39.89 9.38
C ARG A 59 -21.72 39.83 10.76
N ALA A 60 -21.26 40.99 11.22
CA ALA A 60 -20.92 41.24 12.61
C ALA A 60 -22.03 40.71 13.55
N SER A 61 -21.65 39.89 14.52
CA SER A 61 -22.56 39.35 15.54
C SER A 61 -23.16 40.49 16.38
N PRO A 62 -24.49 40.55 16.58
CA PRO A 62 -25.05 41.51 17.52
C PRO A 62 -24.75 41.07 18.95
N ALA A 63 -24.17 41.98 19.73
CA ALA A 63 -24.11 41.90 21.18
C ALA A 63 -25.54 41.75 21.74
N GLY A 64 -25.78 40.66 22.46
CA GLY A 64 -27.03 40.42 23.17
C GLY A 64 -27.19 41.45 24.30
N GLN A 65 -28.15 42.36 24.12
CA GLN A 65 -28.65 43.23 25.17
C GLN A 65 -29.64 42.48 26.05
N THR A 66 -29.45 42.63 27.36
CA THR A 66 -30.30 42.19 28.47
C THR A 66 -31.74 42.70 28.37
N PRO A 67 -32.70 41.93 28.90
CA PRO A 67 -33.80 42.50 29.66
C PRO A 67 -33.76 42.04 31.13
N SER A 68 -33.77 43.02 32.03
CA SER A 68 -33.99 42.82 33.46
C SER A 68 -35.46 42.52 33.80
N ALA A 69 -35.61 41.80 34.91
CA ALA A 69 -36.75 41.70 35.83
C ALA A 69 -37.76 40.56 35.63
N LEU A 70 -37.69 39.54 36.49
CA LEU A 70 -38.61 39.39 37.64
C LEU A 70 -38.15 38.28 38.61
N ALA A 71 -38.56 38.47 39.87
CA ALA A 71 -38.11 37.85 41.12
C ALA A 71 -38.34 36.32 41.29
N ASN A 72 -37.38 35.66 41.96
CA ASN A 72 -37.55 34.87 43.21
C ASN A 72 -36.30 33.98 43.46
N GLY A 73 -35.66 34.12 44.64
CA GLY A 73 -34.39 33.43 45.01
C GLY A 73 -34.56 31.97 45.47
N PRO A 74 -33.70 31.41 46.37
CA PRO A 74 -32.32 31.72 46.73
C PRO A 74 -31.35 30.54 46.44
N GLY A 75 -30.03 30.76 46.44
CA GLY A 75 -29.10 29.62 46.36
C GLY A 75 -27.65 29.99 46.09
N LEU A 76 -26.91 30.26 47.16
CA LEU A 76 -25.46 30.45 47.20
C LEU A 76 -24.73 29.18 46.78
N LEU A 77 -23.79 29.26 45.82
CA LEU A 77 -22.48 28.57 45.84
C LEU A 77 -21.54 29.26 44.82
N SER A 78 -20.76 30.21 45.31
CA SER A 78 -19.70 30.88 44.54
C SER A 78 -18.40 30.09 44.76
N PHE A 79 -17.90 29.41 43.73
CA PHE A 79 -16.54 28.88 43.71
C PHE A 79 -15.62 29.87 42.98
N ALA A 80 -14.72 30.45 43.75
CA ALA A 80 -13.60 31.24 43.26
C ALA A 80 -12.64 30.35 42.47
N SER A 81 -12.11 30.87 41.36
CA SER A 81 -10.89 30.38 40.72
C SER A 81 -9.94 31.56 40.52
N PRO A 82 -8.78 31.60 41.17
CA PRO A 82 -7.76 32.60 40.91
C PRO A 82 -6.91 32.19 39.69
N SER A 83 -6.77 33.11 38.73
CA SER A 83 -5.69 33.07 37.74
C SER A 83 -4.42 33.70 38.32
N PRO A 84 -3.25 33.12 38.09
CA PRO A 84 -2.03 33.91 38.01
C PRO A 84 -1.36 33.81 36.63
N SER A 85 -1.14 35.00 36.06
CA SER A 85 0.12 35.47 35.47
C SER A 85 0.86 34.58 34.46
N ARG A 86 0.76 34.93 33.17
CA ARG A 86 1.81 34.62 32.18
C ARG A 86 2.58 35.89 31.82
N THR A 87 3.79 35.96 32.33
CA THR A 87 4.85 36.88 31.88
C THR A 87 5.41 36.38 30.55
N ALA A 88 5.55 37.27 29.57
CA ALA A 88 6.24 37.01 28.31
C ALA A 88 7.77 37.12 28.50
N PRO A 89 8.58 36.33 27.77
CA PRO A 89 9.99 36.67 27.54
C PRO A 89 10.21 37.22 26.13
N LYS A 90 10.94 38.34 26.06
CA LYS A 90 11.55 38.88 24.83
C LYS A 90 13.03 38.47 24.76
N GLU A 91 13.43 38.16 23.53
CA GLU A 91 14.76 38.20 22.90
C GLU A 91 15.86 37.18 23.26
N PRO A 92 16.59 36.64 22.24
CA PRO A 92 17.80 35.86 22.41
C PRO A 92 19.04 36.77 22.35
N LYS A 93 20.02 36.51 23.21
CA LYS A 93 21.41 36.94 23.00
C LYS A 93 22.30 35.72 22.89
N ALA A 94 23.10 35.75 21.83
CA ALA A 94 24.21 34.85 21.57
C ALA A 94 25.27 34.98 22.67
N ASP A 95 25.85 33.85 23.06
CA ASP A 95 27.24 33.80 23.51
C ASP A 95 27.85 32.45 23.14
N LEU A 96 29.08 32.55 22.65
CA LEU A 96 29.98 31.52 22.18
C LEU A 96 30.46 30.66 23.37
N LEU A 97 30.72 29.36 23.14
CA LEU A 97 31.92 28.61 23.59
C LEU A 97 31.74 27.09 23.41
N SER A 98 32.67 26.47 22.66
CA SER A 98 32.96 25.03 22.62
C SER A 98 33.59 24.56 23.95
N PRO A 99 33.58 23.25 24.28
CA PRO A 99 34.59 22.32 23.73
C PRO A 99 34.09 20.88 23.42
N SER A 100 34.86 20.17 22.59
CA SER A 100 34.84 18.70 22.42
C SER A 100 35.19 17.97 23.72
N PRO A 101 34.91 16.66 23.79
CA PRO A 101 36.02 15.72 23.61
C PRO A 101 35.70 14.54 22.68
N THR A 102 36.78 14.14 22.00
CA THR A 102 37.06 12.86 21.36
C THR A 102 36.94 11.71 22.35
N ASP A 103 36.41 10.56 21.94
CA ASP A 103 36.96 9.28 22.37
C ASP A 103 36.82 8.21 21.28
N THR A 104 37.96 7.60 21.01
CA THR A 104 38.25 6.53 20.06
C THR A 104 38.52 5.27 20.87
N VAL A 105 37.82 4.16 20.61
CA VAL A 105 38.25 2.79 20.99
C VAL A 105 37.71 1.86 19.89
N THR A 106 38.49 1.56 18.85
CA THR A 106 39.45 0.45 18.73
C THR A 106 38.89 -0.92 19.07
N ALA A 107 38.68 -1.70 18.02
CA ALA A 107 38.37 -3.12 18.04
C ALA A 107 39.45 -3.95 18.74
N THR A 108 39.05 -5.02 19.43
CA THR A 108 39.95 -6.13 19.76
C THR A 108 39.20 -7.43 19.53
N ALA A 109 39.69 -8.19 18.55
CA ALA A 109 39.31 -9.56 18.30
C ALA A 109 39.95 -10.47 19.36
N SER A 110 39.16 -11.40 19.91
CA SER A 110 39.67 -12.58 20.61
C SER A 110 39.18 -13.82 19.88
N ALA A 111 40.11 -14.45 19.17
CA ALA A 111 39.98 -15.80 18.66
C ALA A 111 40.40 -16.79 19.77
N THR A 112 39.52 -17.72 20.10
CA THR A 112 39.89 -18.94 20.85
C THR A 112 39.45 -20.14 20.04
N ALA A 113 40.46 -20.87 19.56
CA ALA A 113 40.34 -22.15 18.91
C ALA A 113 39.85 -23.22 19.90
N HIS A 114 38.86 -24.01 19.50
CA HIS A 114 38.67 -25.35 20.04
C HIS A 114 38.53 -26.36 18.89
N LYS A 115 39.39 -27.35 19.00
CA LYS A 115 39.67 -28.46 18.10
C LYS A 115 38.85 -29.66 18.57
N GLY A 116 38.13 -30.34 17.67
CA GLY A 116 37.44 -31.58 18.00
C GLY A 116 36.50 -32.09 16.91
N ALA A 117 37.02 -32.98 16.06
CA ALA A 117 36.28 -34.00 15.30
C ALA A 117 37.04 -35.33 15.53
N PRO A 118 36.58 -36.52 15.11
CA PRO A 118 35.33 -36.90 14.41
C PRO A 118 34.64 -38.15 15.04
N THR A 119 33.50 -38.63 14.51
CA THR A 119 33.31 -40.03 14.05
C THR A 119 31.87 -40.34 13.58
N SER A 120 31.79 -40.98 12.40
CA SER A 120 30.61 -41.62 11.80
C SER A 120 30.27 -42.96 12.47
N GLY A 121 29.01 -43.36 12.42
CA GLY A 121 28.61 -44.76 12.64
C GLY A 121 27.10 -45.01 12.52
N ALA A 122 26.66 -45.49 11.36
CA ALA A 122 25.43 -46.27 11.18
C ALA A 122 25.83 -47.76 10.97
N PRO A 123 24.98 -48.75 11.33
CA PRO A 123 24.21 -49.47 10.30
C PRO A 123 22.83 -50.05 10.71
N SER A 124 22.12 -50.56 9.69
CA SER A 124 20.70 -50.97 9.47
C SER A 124 20.15 -52.25 10.18
N ALA A 125 18.87 -52.27 10.64
CA ALA A 125 17.64 -52.98 10.12
C ALA A 125 17.32 -54.38 10.76
N PRO A 126 16.11 -55.02 10.63
CA PRO A 126 14.85 -54.69 9.92
C PRO A 126 13.46 -54.97 10.65
N ALA A 127 12.38 -54.46 10.00
CA ALA A 127 10.97 -54.95 9.87
C ALA A 127 10.01 -55.11 11.08
N GLU A 128 8.88 -54.39 11.05
CA GLU A 128 7.54 -55.01 10.91
C GLU A 128 6.45 -54.02 10.45
N SER A 129 5.46 -54.58 9.78
CA SER A 129 4.52 -53.99 8.83
C SER A 129 3.20 -53.61 9.48
N SER A 130 2.62 -52.44 9.14
CA SER A 130 1.17 -52.20 9.16
C SER A 130 0.80 -50.89 8.43
N ALA A 131 0.28 -51.03 7.22
CA ALA A 131 -0.62 -50.09 6.54
C ALA A 131 -1.90 -50.91 6.21
N PRO A 132 -3.10 -50.32 5.99
CA PRO A 132 -3.32 -49.08 5.25
C PRO A 132 -4.37 -48.13 5.87
N HIS A 133 -4.48 -46.90 5.36
CA HIS A 133 -5.69 -46.28 4.79
C HIS A 133 -5.32 -44.92 4.19
N GLY A 134 -5.96 -44.60 3.07
CA GLY A 134 -5.45 -43.68 2.04
C GLY A 134 -5.49 -42.19 2.36
N GLY A 135 -4.64 -41.47 1.63
CA GLY A 135 -4.58 -40.02 1.54
C GLY A 135 -3.51 -39.67 0.51
N SER A 136 -3.93 -39.29 -0.69
CA SER A 136 -3.08 -38.97 -1.83
C SER A 136 -2.03 -37.92 -1.46
N SER A 137 -0.78 -38.24 -1.78
CA SER A 137 0.38 -37.37 -1.74
C SER A 137 0.18 -36.11 -2.59
N GLY A 138 0.62 -34.98 -2.04
CA GLY A 138 0.71 -33.70 -2.74
C GLY A 138 1.21 -32.57 -1.84
N SER A 139 2.16 -32.83 -0.94
CA SER A 139 2.86 -31.77 -0.22
C SER A 139 4.03 -31.28 -1.07
N GLU A 140 3.75 -30.42 -2.05
CA GLU A 140 4.75 -29.45 -2.51
C GLU A 140 5.09 -28.52 -1.34
N PRO A 141 6.32 -27.97 -1.24
CA PRO A 141 6.62 -26.95 -0.24
C PRO A 141 5.65 -25.80 -0.47
N SER A 142 4.69 -25.59 0.43
CA SER A 142 3.74 -24.50 0.30
C SER A 142 4.55 -23.23 0.32
N ALA A 143 4.64 -22.57 -0.81
CA ALA A 143 4.76 -21.14 -0.74
C ALA A 143 3.48 -20.68 -0.02
N ASP A 144 3.62 -20.05 1.13
CA ASP A 144 2.50 -19.77 2.01
C ASP A 144 1.58 -18.74 1.35
N TRP A 145 0.58 -19.27 0.64
CA TRP A 145 -0.51 -18.49 0.09
C TRP A 145 -1.23 -17.82 1.24
N THR A 146 -1.27 -16.49 1.19
CA THR A 146 -1.82 -15.65 2.24
C THR A 146 -2.81 -14.65 1.66
N SER A 147 -3.76 -14.26 2.49
CA SER A 147 -4.66 -13.14 2.21
C SER A 147 -4.50 -12.10 3.30
N LEU A 148 -4.60 -10.82 2.92
CA LEU A 148 -4.42 -9.71 3.84
C LEU A 148 -5.78 -9.14 4.23
N ARG A 149 -6.21 -9.46 5.45
CA ARG A 149 -7.51 -9.05 6.01
C ARG A 149 -7.37 -7.72 6.75
N SER A 150 -8.24 -6.76 6.47
CA SER A 150 -8.25 -5.49 7.21
C SER A 150 -8.66 -5.70 8.69
N VAL A 151 -8.08 -4.92 9.61
CA VAL A 151 -8.49 -4.97 11.03
C VAL A 151 -9.81 -4.27 11.27
N ASN A 152 -10.05 -3.13 10.61
CA ASN A 152 -11.25 -2.32 10.78
C ASN A 152 -12.38 -2.65 9.80
N TYR A 153 -12.09 -3.42 8.75
CA TYR A 153 -13.09 -4.05 7.88
C TYR A 153 -12.83 -5.56 7.78
N PRO A 154 -13.20 -6.34 8.82
CA PRO A 154 -12.86 -7.76 8.88
C PRO A 154 -13.57 -8.62 7.83
N ASP A 155 -14.59 -8.13 7.13
CA ASP A 155 -15.21 -8.80 6.00
C ASP A 155 -14.43 -8.59 4.67
N ARG A 156 -13.34 -7.82 4.69
CA ARG A 156 -12.63 -7.39 3.48
C ARG A 156 -11.15 -7.76 3.46
N TYR A 157 -10.67 -7.99 2.25
CA TYR A 157 -9.31 -8.43 1.95
C TYR A 157 -8.70 -7.57 0.85
N TRP A 158 -7.37 -7.55 0.79
CA TRP A 158 -6.69 -7.08 -0.41
C TRP A 158 -7.14 -7.94 -1.59
N HIS A 159 -7.57 -7.28 -2.66
CA HIS A 159 -8.17 -7.93 -3.81
C HIS A 159 -7.72 -7.20 -5.08
N VAL A 160 -7.21 -7.95 -6.06
CA VAL A 160 -6.81 -7.40 -7.35
C VAL A 160 -8.05 -7.06 -8.17
N SER A 161 -8.15 -5.81 -8.64
CA SER A 161 -9.27 -5.28 -9.41
C SER A 161 -8.72 -4.47 -10.59
N GLY A 162 -8.63 -5.13 -11.75
CA GLY A 162 -7.81 -4.64 -12.86
C GLY A 162 -6.34 -4.61 -12.43
N ASP A 163 -5.62 -3.53 -12.74
CA ASP A 163 -4.22 -3.40 -12.32
C ASP A 163 -4.05 -2.98 -10.85
N TYR A 164 -5.11 -2.60 -10.15
CA TYR A 164 -5.03 -2.01 -8.80
C TYR A 164 -5.39 -3.01 -7.72
N VAL A 165 -4.87 -2.81 -6.52
CA VAL A 165 -5.32 -3.55 -5.33
C VAL A 165 -6.32 -2.71 -4.55
N LYS A 166 -7.47 -3.30 -4.24
CA LYS A 166 -8.55 -2.69 -3.46
C LYS A 166 -8.83 -3.51 -2.20
N LEU A 167 -9.63 -2.91 -1.30
CA LEU A 167 -10.12 -3.56 -0.10
C LEU A 167 -11.60 -3.91 -0.30
N ASP A 168 -11.85 -5.15 -0.71
CA ASP A 168 -13.17 -5.62 -1.13
C ASP A 168 -13.63 -6.82 -0.30
N PRO A 169 -14.95 -7.01 -0.15
CA PRO A 169 -15.47 -8.29 0.31
C PRO A 169 -15.26 -9.35 -0.78
N VAL A 170 -15.03 -10.58 -0.35
CA VAL A 170 -14.66 -11.69 -1.24
C VAL A 170 -15.75 -12.76 -1.17
N TYR A 171 -16.42 -13.04 -2.28
CA TYR A 171 -17.56 -13.96 -2.31
C TYR A 171 -17.36 -15.12 -3.28
N SER A 172 -16.89 -14.84 -4.48
CA SER A 172 -16.74 -15.82 -5.55
C SER A 172 -15.43 -16.61 -5.44
N ALA A 173 -15.31 -17.72 -6.16
CA ALA A 173 -14.04 -18.44 -6.26
C ALA A 173 -12.95 -17.59 -6.95
N SER A 174 -13.33 -16.79 -7.95
CA SER A 174 -12.41 -15.86 -8.63
C SER A 174 -11.92 -14.79 -7.65
N ASP A 175 -12.83 -14.19 -6.88
CA ASP A 175 -12.46 -13.17 -5.90
C ASP A 175 -11.46 -13.73 -4.88
N ARG A 176 -11.65 -14.99 -4.47
CA ARG A 176 -10.73 -15.66 -3.53
C ARG A 176 -9.35 -15.86 -4.15
N GLN A 177 -9.26 -16.18 -5.44
CA GLN A 177 -7.99 -16.27 -6.16
C GLN A 177 -7.30 -14.90 -6.26
N ASP A 178 -8.05 -13.87 -6.64
CA ASP A 178 -7.56 -12.49 -6.78
C ASP A 178 -7.26 -11.81 -5.44
N ALA A 179 -7.71 -12.40 -4.32
CA ALA A 179 -7.39 -12.00 -2.95
C ALA A 179 -6.35 -12.88 -2.26
N THR A 180 -5.73 -13.83 -2.99
CA THR A 180 -4.75 -14.77 -2.45
C THR A 180 -3.40 -14.56 -3.12
N PHE A 181 -2.37 -14.33 -2.31
CA PHE A 181 -1.04 -13.96 -2.75
C PHE A 181 -0.01 -14.92 -2.19
N ARG A 182 0.98 -15.27 -2.99
CA ARG A 182 2.16 -15.97 -2.51
C ARG A 182 3.07 -14.95 -1.82
N GLN A 183 3.19 -15.04 -0.51
CA GLN A 183 4.18 -14.27 0.22
C GLN A 183 5.56 -14.89 -0.01
N VAL A 184 6.50 -14.07 -0.50
CA VAL A 184 7.89 -14.47 -0.72
C VAL A 184 8.82 -13.53 0.02
N SER A 185 10.09 -13.95 0.18
CA SER A 185 11.15 -13.03 0.60
C SER A 185 11.18 -11.80 -0.31
N GLY A 186 11.40 -10.63 0.29
CA GLY A 186 11.39 -9.36 -0.42
C GLY A 186 12.38 -9.35 -1.58
N LEU A 187 11.92 -8.86 -2.73
CA LEU A 187 12.73 -8.82 -3.96
C LEU A 187 13.95 -7.90 -3.84
N ALA A 188 13.89 -6.87 -3.00
CA ALA A 188 15.01 -5.96 -2.71
C ALA A 188 15.71 -6.25 -1.37
N ASP A 189 15.01 -6.89 -0.42
CA ASP A 189 15.53 -7.22 0.91
C ASP A 189 14.87 -8.50 1.40
N SER A 190 15.67 -9.55 1.62
CA SER A 190 15.18 -10.87 2.03
C SER A 190 14.58 -10.93 3.43
N SER A 191 14.82 -9.91 4.27
CA SER A 191 14.20 -9.79 5.61
C SER A 191 12.78 -9.21 5.55
N CYS A 192 12.39 -8.64 4.41
CA CYS A 192 11.08 -8.07 4.15
C CYS A 192 10.26 -9.02 3.25
N TYR A 193 9.07 -8.59 2.83
CA TYR A 193 8.16 -9.40 2.03
C TYR A 193 7.87 -8.78 0.66
N SER A 194 7.63 -9.64 -0.32
CA SER A 194 6.97 -9.29 -1.57
C SER A 194 5.78 -10.23 -1.76
N PHE A 195 4.74 -9.75 -2.44
CA PHE A 195 3.50 -10.50 -2.65
C PHE A 195 3.33 -10.77 -4.14
N ALA A 196 3.38 -12.04 -4.53
CA ALA A 196 3.14 -12.46 -5.90
C ALA A 196 1.70 -12.97 -6.06
N THR A 197 1.05 -12.63 -7.15
CA THR A 197 -0.25 -13.18 -7.55
C THR A 197 -0.08 -14.58 -8.18
N ALA A 198 -1.19 -15.29 -8.38
CA ALA A 198 -1.17 -16.62 -9.02
C ALA A 198 -0.66 -16.62 -10.46
N ASP A 199 -0.88 -15.53 -11.21
CA ASP A 199 -0.40 -15.36 -12.59
C ASP A 199 1.07 -14.90 -12.69
N GLY A 200 1.75 -14.72 -11.56
CA GLY A 200 3.17 -14.36 -11.49
C GLY A 200 3.46 -12.86 -11.65
N THR A 201 2.45 -12.00 -11.54
CA THR A 201 2.68 -10.58 -11.26
C THR A 201 3.01 -10.35 -9.78
N TYR A 202 3.46 -9.15 -9.42
CA TYR A 202 3.78 -8.77 -8.04
C TYR A 202 3.04 -7.51 -7.65
N LEU A 203 2.67 -7.43 -6.37
CA LEU A 203 2.15 -6.21 -5.80
C LEU A 203 3.30 -5.22 -5.59
N ARG A 204 3.17 -4.04 -6.18
CA ARG A 204 4.14 -2.96 -6.03
C ARG A 204 3.44 -1.62 -5.91
N HIS A 205 4.09 -0.66 -5.28
CA HIS A 205 3.58 0.70 -5.29
C HIS A 205 4.02 1.43 -6.57
N ARG A 206 3.15 2.27 -7.14
CA ARG A 206 3.48 3.28 -8.16
C ARG A 206 2.51 4.43 -8.04
N ASP A 207 3.03 5.64 -8.13
CA ASP A 207 2.25 6.86 -7.87
C ASP A 207 1.52 6.79 -6.52
N PHE A 208 2.15 6.11 -5.54
CA PHE A 208 1.62 5.81 -4.21
C PHE A 208 0.35 4.96 -4.17
N LEU A 209 -0.01 4.27 -5.26
CA LEU A 209 -1.09 3.27 -5.30
C LEU A 209 -0.50 1.87 -5.39
N LEU A 210 -1.15 0.90 -4.74
CA LEU A 210 -0.75 -0.50 -4.84
C LEU A 210 -1.34 -1.12 -6.10
N ARG A 211 -0.48 -1.74 -6.91
CA ARG A 211 -0.81 -2.31 -8.23
C ARG A 211 -0.24 -3.71 -8.39
N ALA A 212 -0.90 -4.56 -9.17
CA ALA A 212 -0.39 -5.86 -9.59
C ALA A 212 0.27 -5.70 -10.96
N GLU A 213 1.59 -5.88 -11.04
CA GLU A 213 2.33 -5.66 -12.28
C GLU A 213 3.42 -6.72 -12.51
N ARG A 214 3.77 -6.96 -13.78
CA ARG A 214 4.83 -7.89 -14.16
C ARG A 214 6.19 -7.36 -13.72
N ASN A 215 6.98 -8.22 -13.07
CA ASN A 215 8.35 -7.91 -12.73
C ASN A 215 9.22 -7.77 -13.99
N ASP A 216 9.76 -6.59 -14.22
CA ASP A 216 10.64 -6.24 -15.34
C ASP A 216 12.13 -6.51 -15.04
N GLY A 217 12.44 -6.99 -13.83
CA GLY A 217 13.79 -7.28 -13.36
C GLY A 217 14.56 -6.05 -12.88
N SER A 218 13.99 -4.84 -12.97
CA SER A 218 14.66 -3.61 -12.56
C SER A 218 14.79 -3.49 -11.05
N ASP A 219 15.82 -2.78 -10.60
CA ASP A 219 16.04 -2.49 -9.17
C ASP A 219 14.88 -1.69 -8.59
N LEU A 220 14.35 -0.73 -9.35
CA LEU A 220 13.19 0.07 -8.97
C LEU A 220 11.97 -0.82 -8.74
N PHE A 221 11.68 -1.77 -9.63
CA PHE A 221 10.57 -2.70 -9.43
C PHE A 221 10.75 -3.50 -8.13
N ARG A 222 11.94 -4.05 -7.90
CA ARG A 222 12.22 -4.85 -6.69
C ARG A 222 12.03 -4.01 -5.42
N GLN A 223 12.47 -2.75 -5.46
CA GLN A 223 12.28 -1.80 -4.37
C GLN A 223 10.79 -1.45 -4.15
N ASP A 224 10.06 -1.14 -5.23
CA ASP A 224 8.64 -0.79 -5.16
C ASP A 224 7.74 -1.95 -4.71
N ALA A 225 8.19 -3.18 -4.96
CA ALA A 225 7.48 -4.43 -4.63
C ALA A 225 7.89 -5.04 -3.28
N THR A 226 8.73 -4.37 -2.49
CA THR A 226 9.23 -4.90 -1.21
C THR A 226 8.71 -4.08 -0.03
N PHE A 227 8.06 -4.78 0.91
CA PHE A 227 7.46 -4.18 2.09
C PHE A 227 7.91 -4.89 3.37
N CYS A 228 8.42 -4.11 4.32
CA CYS A 228 8.95 -4.60 5.57
C CYS A 228 7.85 -4.61 6.65
N PRO A 229 7.60 -5.76 7.29
CA PRO A 229 6.61 -5.84 8.35
C PRO A 229 7.07 -5.04 9.58
N ARG A 230 6.17 -4.22 10.10
CA ARG A 230 6.32 -3.48 11.34
C ARG A 230 5.22 -3.87 12.31
N ALA A 231 5.51 -3.70 13.60
CA ALA A 231 4.55 -3.92 14.67
C ALA A 231 3.31 -3.02 14.46
N SER A 232 2.14 -3.59 14.72
CA SER A 232 0.87 -2.88 14.74
C SER A 232 0.40 -2.70 16.18
N ALA A 233 -0.43 -1.68 16.43
CA ALA A 233 -1.18 -1.54 17.68
C ALA A 233 -2.25 -2.63 17.87
N TYR A 234 -2.61 -3.34 16.79
CA TYR A 234 -3.62 -4.40 16.83
C TYR A 234 -2.95 -5.78 16.89
N SER A 235 -3.29 -6.55 17.94
CA SER A 235 -2.74 -7.90 18.13
C SER A 235 -2.98 -8.80 16.91
N GLY A 236 -1.92 -9.50 16.49
CA GLY A 236 -1.90 -10.39 15.34
C GLY A 236 -1.98 -9.67 13.98
N ALA A 237 -1.87 -8.35 13.95
CA ALA A 237 -1.78 -7.58 12.71
C ALA A 237 -0.38 -7.01 12.50
N VAL A 238 -0.08 -6.65 11.25
CA VAL A 238 1.16 -6.00 10.84
C VAL A 238 0.85 -4.71 10.09
N MET A 239 1.78 -3.77 10.13
CA MET A 239 1.84 -2.64 9.19
C MET A 239 2.95 -2.92 8.19
N LEU A 240 2.74 -2.62 6.91
CA LEU A 240 3.70 -2.95 5.84
C LEU A 240 4.36 -1.66 5.33
N GLU A 241 5.61 -1.43 5.72
CA GLU A 241 6.40 -0.25 5.34
C GLU A 241 7.09 -0.49 3.99
N SER A 242 7.11 0.50 3.09
CA SER A 242 7.89 0.37 1.85
C SER A 242 9.40 0.44 2.14
N VAL A 243 10.19 -0.44 1.50
CA VAL A 243 11.65 -0.44 1.68
C VAL A 243 12.33 0.80 1.09
N ASN A 244 11.81 1.34 -0.01
CA ASN A 244 12.38 2.52 -0.69
C ASN A 244 11.70 3.84 -0.34
N TYR A 245 10.60 3.79 0.43
CA TYR A 245 10.00 4.97 1.04
C TYR A 245 9.82 4.78 2.57
N PRO A 246 10.92 4.86 3.36
CA PRO A 246 10.83 4.79 4.81
C PRO A 246 9.85 5.83 5.39
N GLY A 247 9.11 5.43 6.41
CA GLY A 247 8.03 6.20 7.02
C GLY A 247 6.72 6.19 6.23
N ARG A 248 6.61 5.42 5.14
CA ARG A 248 5.35 5.21 4.42
C ARG A 248 4.88 3.77 4.48
N PHE A 249 3.58 3.61 4.72
CA PHE A 249 2.97 2.31 4.93
C PHE A 249 1.82 2.08 3.97
N LEU A 250 1.63 0.81 3.59
CA LEU A 250 0.45 0.38 2.88
C LEU A 250 -0.76 0.49 3.81
N ARG A 251 -1.83 1.05 3.26
CA ARG A 251 -3.10 1.21 3.95
C ARG A 251 -4.24 1.30 2.96
N HIS A 252 -5.46 1.05 3.42
CA HIS A 252 -6.63 1.35 2.61
C HIS A 252 -7.13 2.78 2.84
N ARG A 253 -7.61 3.46 1.80
CA ARG A 253 -8.36 4.73 1.90
C ARG A 253 -9.46 4.70 0.89
N ASN A 254 -10.71 4.89 1.33
CA ASN A 254 -11.86 4.78 0.43
C ASN A 254 -11.82 3.46 -0.37
N PHE A 255 -11.42 2.37 0.30
CA PHE A 255 -11.21 1.03 -0.28
C PHE A 255 -10.12 0.88 -1.36
N GLN A 256 -9.30 1.91 -1.60
CA GLN A 256 -8.11 1.80 -2.46
C GLN A 256 -6.87 1.52 -1.60
N LEU A 257 -6.04 0.53 -1.95
CA LEU A 257 -4.74 0.34 -1.31
C LEU A 257 -3.72 1.32 -1.86
N ARG A 258 -3.02 1.97 -0.94
CA ARG A 258 -2.09 3.06 -1.22
C ARG A 258 -0.96 3.14 -0.20
N LEU A 259 0.11 3.82 -0.58
CA LEU A 259 1.30 4.06 0.21
C LEU A 259 1.29 5.49 0.76
N ASP A 260 0.99 5.66 2.05
CA ASP A 260 0.87 6.98 2.67
C ASP A 260 1.86 7.18 3.83
N PRO A 261 2.29 8.42 4.11
CA PRO A 261 3.10 8.72 5.29
C PRO A 261 2.42 8.30 6.59
N TYR A 262 3.24 7.82 7.53
CA TYR A 262 2.82 7.46 8.88
C TYR A 262 2.11 8.62 9.58
N GLN A 263 1.00 8.31 10.24
CA GLN A 263 0.20 9.28 11.01
C GLN A 263 -0.19 8.65 12.35
N TYR A 264 -0.23 9.49 13.39
CA TYR A 264 -0.58 9.09 14.76
C TYR A 264 -2.08 9.17 15.04
N SER A 265 -2.93 8.86 14.06
CA SER A 265 -4.39 8.84 14.23
C SER A 265 -4.92 7.42 14.28
N ASP A 266 -5.93 7.18 15.12
CA ASP A 266 -6.53 5.85 15.27
C ASP A 266 -7.05 5.31 13.93
N LEU A 267 -7.67 6.16 13.12
CA LEU A 267 -8.13 5.79 11.80
C LEU A 267 -6.98 5.34 10.89
N TYR A 268 -5.87 6.07 10.87
CA TYR A 268 -4.71 5.67 10.07
C TYR A 268 -4.14 4.34 10.54
N LEU A 269 -3.98 4.15 11.86
CA LEU A 269 -3.47 2.90 12.43
C LEU A 269 -4.36 1.71 12.08
N ALA A 270 -5.67 1.90 12.14
CA ALA A 270 -6.67 0.90 11.77
C ALA A 270 -6.63 0.59 10.25
N ASP A 271 -6.50 1.62 9.42
CA ASP A 271 -6.47 1.51 7.96
C ASP A 271 -5.19 0.83 7.42
N SER A 272 -4.10 0.95 8.17
CA SER A 272 -2.77 0.47 7.79
C SER A 272 -2.39 -0.88 8.40
N ALA A 273 -3.28 -1.45 9.22
CA ALA A 273 -3.04 -2.71 9.88
C ALA A 273 -3.78 -3.85 9.16
N PHE A 274 -3.08 -4.96 8.93
CA PHE A 274 -3.63 -6.12 8.24
C PHE A 274 -3.24 -7.40 8.97
N ARG A 275 -4.17 -8.34 9.02
CA ARG A 275 -3.89 -9.71 9.46
C ARG A 275 -3.57 -10.55 8.23
N LEU A 276 -2.39 -11.16 8.24
CA LEU A 276 -2.04 -12.18 7.26
C LEU A 276 -2.72 -13.46 7.70
N VAL A 277 -3.68 -13.93 6.91
CA VAL A 277 -4.41 -15.18 7.13
C VAL A 277 -4.06 -16.18 6.03
N GLY A 278 -4.45 -17.44 6.20
CA GLY A 278 -4.33 -18.43 5.13
C GLY A 278 -5.07 -17.97 3.87
N GLY A 279 -4.53 -18.32 2.70
CA GLY A 279 -5.14 -18.04 1.42
C GLY A 279 -6.61 -18.44 1.35
N LEU A 280 -7.40 -17.67 0.61
CA LEU A 280 -8.83 -17.90 0.47
C LEU A 280 -9.16 -18.88 -0.67
N ALA A 281 -8.20 -19.17 -1.56
CA ALA A 281 -8.35 -20.08 -2.70
C ALA A 281 -7.43 -21.30 -2.60
#